data_AF-A0A537WSE5-F1
#
_entry.id   AF-A0A537WSE5-F1
#
_cell.length_a   1.000
_cell.length_b   1.000
_cell.length_c   1.000
_cell.angle_alpha   90.00
_cell.angle_beta   90.00
_cell.angle_gamma   90.00
#
_symmetry.space_group_name_H-M   'P 1'
#
loop_
_entity.id
_entity.type
_entity.pdbx_description
1 polymer ?
#
loop_
_entity_poly.entity_id
_entity_poly.type
_entity_poly.pdbx_seq_one_letter_code
_entity_poly.pdbx_strand_id
1 'polypeptide(L)'
;MVRRRQDRRGLTTLLFTDIVGSTGVAVGLGDKRWRLLQARHHAEVRRQLKRYGGHEVDTAGDGFFATFESPASGVRCAFAIVKAVRELGLEVRAGLHFGEAELTGEKVGGIAVTTAARVSSIAGPGQVLATDTIVHLVAGSGLEFTDLGSHELKGVPGSRELFALAAADGQPVGIPLDPKDAAEARDRSSPPETPKGPPPRLLLAGLAASLVAVSAVAILLLSDKSRPSKAPQTSTPLSAALVGLNDGSGDEAFPRVPLVGGGGVGPIVLTRTAASTAFAWVPSAIGNGGLAGPSVALINRTSGVGVDRYLAGRDACLCLAAAAGRVWYPIATGKVSPDLSTAAGISVRGRSLKGTPDEVIVVDRKLAGVGAFVSGAGYLWVASATSDIVYRVDPITEDVKKFPLRQSADVLVFADGSLWVLDTLEGKITRVDPSTGQSHRSVTVSGDLHGMAVGGGYVWVTDASANGIQRISEDLGSAATPIPVGQFAGRPEAIAYDDGAILIGFTGGTLAKINPSNPSSPAVIWTHEAGVDVSSITVDRSTVLLAGGPLEEG
;
A
#
# COMPACT_ATOMS: atom_id res chain seq x y z
N MET A 1 34.75 28.27 4.75
CA MET A 1 34.66 27.71 6.11
C MET A 1 33.28 27.10 6.27
N VAL A 2 33.11 25.80 5.97
CA VAL A 2 31.81 25.11 6.06
C VAL A 2 31.64 24.63 7.49
N ARG A 3 30.66 25.19 8.22
CA ARG A 3 30.28 24.70 9.55
C ARG A 3 29.60 23.34 9.40
N ARG A 4 30.31 22.24 9.70
CA ARG A 4 29.67 20.94 9.97
C ARG A 4 28.74 21.12 11.16
N ARG A 5 27.42 20.90 10.99
CA ARG A 5 26.54 20.56 12.12
C ARG A 5 27.07 19.24 12.67
N GLN A 6 27.59 19.23 13.89
CA GLN A 6 27.94 17.98 14.59
C GLN A 6 26.63 17.26 14.93
N ASP A 7 26.42 16.06 14.38
CA ASP A 7 25.40 15.14 14.92
C ASP A 7 25.81 14.78 16.35
N ARG A 8 24.94 15.05 17.32
CA ARG A 8 25.22 14.79 18.74
C ARG A 8 24.74 13.37 19.05
N ARG A 9 25.68 12.45 19.25
CA ARG A 9 25.36 11.10 19.76
C ARG A 9 25.12 11.14 21.26
N GLY A 10 24.15 10.36 21.73
CA GLY A 10 23.81 10.27 23.15
C GLY A 10 23.20 8.91 23.49
N LEU A 11 23.38 8.49 24.73
CA LEU A 11 22.70 7.31 25.28
C LEU A 11 21.27 7.68 25.66
N THR A 12 20.31 6.87 25.24
CA THR A 12 18.91 7.06 25.60
C THR A 12 18.16 5.74 25.63
N THR A 13 17.08 5.71 26.40
CA THR A 13 16.10 4.62 26.43
C THR A 13 15.06 4.90 25.38
N LEU A 14 14.74 3.89 24.58
CA LEU A 14 13.81 3.97 23.47
C LEU A 14 12.61 3.07 23.76
N LEU A 15 11.41 3.61 23.63
CA LEU A 15 10.15 2.90 23.81
C LEU A 15 9.34 2.96 22.52
N PHE A 16 8.94 1.80 22.02
CA PHE A 16 7.95 1.67 20.95
C PHE A 16 6.70 0.97 21.48
N THR A 17 5.54 1.55 21.26
CA THR A 17 4.24 0.92 21.56
C THR A 17 3.38 0.86 20.31
N ASP A 18 2.51 -0.14 20.24
CA ASP A 18 1.58 -0.35 19.12
C ASP A 18 0.28 -1.02 19.61
N ILE A 19 -0.88 -0.66 19.05
CA ILE A 19 -2.16 -1.27 19.43
C ILE A 19 -2.26 -2.64 18.75
N VAL A 20 -2.57 -3.67 19.54
CA VAL A 20 -2.74 -5.02 19.00
C VAL A 20 -4.11 -5.17 18.36
N GLY A 21 -4.12 -5.61 17.09
CA GLY A 21 -5.35 -5.89 16.35
C GLY A 21 -6.19 -4.65 16.04
N SER A 22 -5.56 -3.46 15.98
CA SER A 22 -6.23 -2.18 15.78
C SER A 22 -7.12 -2.14 14.53
N THR A 23 -6.70 -2.75 13.43
CA THR A 23 -7.52 -2.86 12.20
C THR A 23 -8.82 -3.62 12.45
N GLY A 24 -8.79 -4.74 13.16
CA GLY A 24 -10.00 -5.51 13.48
C GLY A 24 -10.93 -4.77 14.44
N VAL A 25 -10.36 -4.06 15.42
CA VAL A 25 -11.12 -3.20 16.33
C VAL A 25 -11.76 -2.02 15.58
N ALA A 26 -11.03 -1.40 14.65
CA ALA A 26 -11.50 -0.30 13.84
C ALA A 26 -12.68 -0.71 12.94
N VAL A 27 -12.56 -1.83 12.23
CA VAL A 27 -13.62 -2.40 11.39
C VAL A 27 -14.87 -2.72 12.21
N GLY A 28 -14.70 -3.35 13.39
CA GLY A 28 -15.83 -3.72 14.24
C GLY A 28 -16.56 -2.54 14.89
N LEU A 29 -15.89 -1.41 15.11
CA LEU A 29 -16.47 -0.21 15.71
C LEU A 29 -16.98 0.79 14.68
N GLY A 30 -16.42 0.81 13.47
CA GLY A 30 -16.60 1.86 12.47
C GLY A 30 -15.80 3.14 12.77
N ASP A 31 -15.51 3.92 11.74
CA ASP A 31 -14.47 4.96 11.77
C ASP A 31 -14.67 6.05 12.82
N LYS A 32 -15.92 6.45 13.08
CA LYS A 32 -16.22 7.50 14.07
C LYS A 32 -15.89 7.04 15.50
N ARG A 33 -16.32 5.82 15.85
CA ARG A 33 -16.08 5.23 17.17
C ARG A 33 -14.60 4.88 17.33
N TRP A 34 -13.97 4.38 16.27
CA TRP A 34 -12.53 4.15 16.23
C TRP A 34 -11.73 5.44 16.44
N ARG A 35 -12.05 6.53 15.74
CA ARG A 35 -11.39 7.83 15.96
C ARG A 35 -11.52 8.34 17.38
N LEU A 36 -12.68 8.19 18.01
CA LEU A 36 -12.88 8.56 19.42
C LEU A 36 -12.02 7.69 20.35
N LEU A 37 -11.99 6.39 20.11
CA LEU A 37 -11.22 5.44 20.91
C LEU A 37 -9.70 5.67 20.74
N GLN A 38 -9.24 5.90 19.52
CA GLN A 38 -7.84 6.24 19.20
C GLN A 38 -7.43 7.57 19.84
N ALA A 39 -8.30 8.59 19.83
CA ALA A 39 -8.02 9.85 20.51
C ALA A 39 -7.86 9.67 22.03
N ARG A 40 -8.68 8.82 22.65
CA ARG A 40 -8.55 8.46 24.08
C ARG A 40 -7.26 7.68 24.35
N HIS A 41 -6.92 6.73 23.49
CA HIS A 41 -5.65 6.02 23.54
C HIS A 41 -4.46 7.00 23.49
N HIS A 42 -4.43 7.93 22.52
CA HIS A 42 -3.35 8.92 22.40
C HIS A 42 -3.25 9.82 23.62
N ALA A 43 -4.38 10.25 24.18
CA ALA A 43 -4.41 11.04 25.40
C ALA A 43 -3.84 10.26 26.61
N GLU A 44 -4.14 8.97 26.70
CA GLU A 44 -3.65 8.09 27.75
C GLU A 44 -2.13 7.90 27.66
N VAL A 45 -1.63 7.55 26.47
CA VAL A 45 -0.19 7.36 26.24
C VAL A 45 0.57 8.63 26.57
N ARG A 46 0.14 9.79 26.06
CA ARG A 46 0.78 11.09 26.34
C ARG A 46 0.75 11.46 27.82
N ARG A 47 -0.31 11.10 28.55
CA ARG A 47 -0.37 11.30 30.00
C ARG A 47 0.70 10.49 30.72
N GLN A 48 0.89 9.24 30.34
CA GLN A 48 1.93 8.39 30.94
C GLN A 48 3.34 8.83 30.52
N LEU A 49 3.56 9.20 29.26
CA LEU A 49 4.84 9.78 28.80
C LEU A 49 5.20 10.98 29.66
N LYS A 50 4.28 11.94 29.83
CA LYS A 50 4.49 13.12 30.68
C LYS A 50 4.76 12.75 32.14
N ARG A 51 4.04 11.78 32.70
CA ARG A 51 4.18 11.35 34.10
C ARG A 51 5.56 10.77 34.40
N TYR A 52 6.12 10.02 33.46
CA TYR A 52 7.41 9.32 33.63
C TYR A 52 8.59 10.04 32.96
N GLY A 53 8.40 11.27 32.48
CA GLY A 53 9.45 12.08 31.87
C GLY A 53 9.90 11.61 30.48
N GLY A 54 9.00 10.96 29.74
CA GLY A 54 9.21 10.55 28.35
C GLY A 54 9.00 11.70 27.37
N HIS A 55 9.79 11.71 26.30
CA HIS A 55 9.66 12.63 25.18
C HIS A 55 9.12 11.90 23.96
N GLU A 56 7.95 12.30 23.47
CA GLU A 56 7.38 11.79 22.22
C GLU A 56 8.26 12.24 21.05
N VAL A 57 8.72 11.29 20.23
CA VAL A 57 9.54 11.55 19.04
C VAL A 57 8.69 11.47 17.78
N ASP A 58 7.84 10.44 17.66
CA ASP A 58 6.97 10.24 16.51
C ASP A 58 5.70 9.46 16.91
N THR A 59 4.63 9.65 16.14
CA THR A 59 3.39 8.87 16.21
C THR A 59 3.06 8.35 14.82
N ALA A 60 3.08 7.03 14.64
CA ALA A 60 2.73 6.38 13.38
C ALA A 60 1.36 5.71 13.50
N GLY A 61 0.30 6.46 13.18
CA GLY A 61 -1.08 5.97 13.29
C GLY A 61 -1.49 5.79 14.75
N ASP A 62 -1.52 4.55 15.21
CA ASP A 62 -1.84 4.09 16.55
C ASP A 62 -0.62 3.70 17.41
N GLY A 63 0.58 3.67 16.82
CA GLY A 63 1.84 3.43 17.52
C GLY A 63 2.55 4.70 17.97
N PHE A 64 3.31 4.60 19.07
CA PHE A 64 4.13 5.69 19.62
C PHE A 64 5.60 5.31 19.66
N PHE A 65 6.45 6.28 19.34
CA PHE A 65 7.89 6.22 19.59
C PHE A 65 8.27 7.34 20.57
N ALA A 66 8.86 6.96 21.70
CA ALA A 66 9.29 7.89 22.73
C ALA A 66 10.70 7.57 23.27
N THR A 67 11.37 8.59 23.81
CA THR A 67 12.67 8.46 24.47
C THR A 67 12.61 8.83 25.94
N PHE A 68 13.50 8.22 26.74
CA PHE A 68 13.68 8.51 28.16
C PHE A 68 15.16 8.56 28.48
N GLU A 69 15.54 9.44 29.40
CA GLU A 69 16.90 9.45 29.95
C GLU A 69 17.14 8.24 30.87
N SER A 70 16.09 7.81 31.60
CA SER A 70 16.15 6.70 32.56
C SER A 70 15.49 5.42 32.01
N PRO A 71 16.22 4.28 31.97
CA PRO A 71 15.65 2.97 31.62
C PRO A 71 14.47 2.57 32.50
N ALA A 72 14.60 2.78 33.82
CA ALA A 72 13.57 2.41 34.78
C ALA A 72 12.29 3.23 34.60
N SER A 73 12.42 4.50 34.19
CA SER A 73 11.26 5.34 33.85
C SER A 73 10.57 4.87 32.58
N GLY A 74 11.32 4.48 31.55
CA GLY A 74 10.77 3.93 30.31
C GLY A 74 9.95 2.66 30.55
N VAL A 75 10.49 1.72 31.34
CA VAL A 75 9.78 0.45 31.66
C VAL A 75 8.51 0.72 32.47
N ARG A 76 8.57 1.59 33.49
CA ARG A 76 7.37 1.96 34.27
C ARG A 76 6.32 2.68 33.42
N CYS A 77 6.76 3.51 32.48
CA CYS A 77 5.86 4.15 31.54
C CYS A 77 5.14 3.11 30.67
N ALA A 78 5.87 2.16 30.08
CA ALA A 78 5.28 1.08 29.29
C ALA A 78 4.29 0.24 30.10
N PHE A 79 4.64 -0.12 31.33
CA PHE A 79 3.74 -0.80 32.27
C PHE A 79 2.44 -0.01 32.52
N ALA A 80 2.57 1.28 32.81
CA ALA A 80 1.42 2.14 33.07
C ALA A 80 0.54 2.34 31.82
N ILE A 81 1.15 2.44 30.63
CA ILE A 81 0.44 2.50 29.35
C ILE A 81 -0.39 1.23 29.18
N VAL A 82 0.22 0.04 29.31
CA VAL A 82 -0.50 -1.25 29.18
C VAL A 82 -1.71 -1.31 30.10
N LYS A 83 -1.57 -0.92 31.37
CA LYS A 83 -2.71 -0.93 32.31
C LYS A 83 -3.80 0.06 31.92
N ALA A 84 -3.43 1.27 31.54
CA ALA A 84 -4.41 2.32 31.32
C ALA A 84 -5.15 2.17 29.98
N VAL A 85 -4.50 1.67 28.93
CA VAL A 85 -5.17 1.38 27.65
C VAL A 85 -6.07 0.14 27.73
N ARG A 86 -5.75 -0.79 28.64
CA ARG A 86 -6.61 -1.93 28.96
C ARG A 86 -7.97 -1.51 29.50
N GLU A 87 -8.05 -0.40 30.24
CA GLU A 87 -9.33 0.18 30.68
C GLU A 87 -10.19 0.67 29.50
N LEU A 88 -9.57 0.99 28.36
CA LEU A 88 -10.27 1.35 27.12
C LEU A 88 -10.73 0.12 26.31
N GLY A 89 -10.43 -1.10 26.79
CA GLY A 89 -10.67 -2.35 26.07
C GLY A 89 -9.72 -2.58 24.90
N LEU A 90 -8.53 -1.98 24.96
CA LEU A 90 -7.45 -2.16 24.00
C LEU A 90 -6.28 -2.87 24.67
N GLU A 91 -5.55 -3.68 23.89
CA GLU A 91 -4.25 -4.19 24.30
C GLU A 91 -3.18 -3.49 23.46
N VAL A 92 -2.06 -3.14 24.10
CA VAL A 92 -0.88 -2.65 23.40
C VAL A 92 0.27 -3.61 23.64
N ARG A 93 1.19 -3.63 22.69
CA ARG A 93 2.50 -4.26 22.84
C ARG A 93 3.56 -3.18 22.98
N ALA A 94 4.61 -3.45 23.76
CA ALA A 94 5.68 -2.50 23.99
C ALA A 94 7.06 -3.15 23.91
N GLY A 95 8.02 -2.42 23.35
CA GLY A 95 9.42 -2.85 23.28
C GLY A 95 10.37 -1.74 23.74
N LEU A 96 11.34 -2.12 24.56
CA LEU A 96 12.34 -1.23 25.11
C LEU A 96 13.76 -1.66 24.79
N HIS A 97 14.60 -0.68 24.48
CA HIS A 97 16.03 -0.86 24.36
C HIS A 97 16.75 0.39 24.86
N PHE A 98 17.96 0.21 25.41
CA PHE A 98 18.86 1.30 25.77
C PHE A 98 20.14 1.19 24.97
N GLY A 99 20.51 2.29 24.31
CA GLY A 99 21.69 2.32 23.45
C GLY A 99 22.04 3.72 22.99
N GLU A 100 23.13 3.80 22.24
CA GLU A 100 23.57 5.04 21.61
C GLU A 100 22.69 5.36 20.40
N ALA A 101 22.14 6.56 20.37
CA ALA A 101 21.32 7.08 19.28
C ALA A 101 21.88 8.41 18.78
N GLU A 102 21.65 8.68 17.50
CA GLU A 102 21.92 9.97 16.88
C GLU A 102 20.76 10.90 17.20
N LEU A 103 21.06 12.00 17.91
CA LEU A 103 20.08 12.98 18.36
C LEU A 103 20.26 14.27 17.56
N THR A 104 19.47 14.44 16.50
CA THR A 104 19.57 15.60 15.60
C THR A 104 18.25 16.36 15.58
N GLY A 105 18.16 17.40 16.43
CA GLY A 105 16.93 18.15 16.64
C GLY A 105 15.87 17.28 17.32
N GLU A 106 14.69 17.16 16.71
CA GLU A 106 13.60 16.28 17.17
C GLU A 106 13.69 14.85 16.59
N LYS A 107 14.70 14.56 15.74
CA LYS A 107 14.86 13.23 15.14
C LYS A 107 15.82 12.38 15.95
N VAL A 108 15.44 11.13 16.16
CA VAL A 108 16.26 10.10 16.82
C VAL A 108 16.50 8.97 15.83
N GLY A 109 17.76 8.61 15.61
CA GLY A 109 18.18 7.60 14.63
C GLY A 109 19.27 6.67 15.14
N GLY A 110 19.60 5.67 14.32
CA GLY A 110 20.67 4.70 14.60
C GLY A 110 20.17 3.31 14.97
N ILE A 111 21.12 2.40 15.18
CA ILE A 111 20.85 0.97 15.41
C ILE A 111 20.01 0.73 16.67
N ALA A 112 20.15 1.58 17.69
CA ALA A 112 19.36 1.50 18.91
C ALA A 112 17.84 1.65 18.62
N VAL A 113 17.46 2.55 17.69
CA VAL A 113 16.06 2.76 17.28
C VAL A 113 15.50 1.52 16.59
N THR A 114 16.25 0.97 15.63
CA THR A 114 15.88 -0.29 14.95
C THR A 114 15.73 -1.43 15.95
N THR A 115 16.62 -1.52 16.94
CA THR A 115 16.57 -2.56 17.97
C THR A 115 15.30 -2.44 18.81
N ALA A 116 14.98 -1.26 19.34
CA ALA A 116 13.77 -1.03 20.12
C ALA A 116 12.47 -1.35 19.34
N ALA A 117 12.41 -0.92 18.07
CA ALA A 117 11.27 -1.19 17.20
C ALA A 117 11.08 -2.69 16.95
N ARG A 118 12.17 -3.45 16.78
CA ARG A 118 12.11 -4.92 16.59
C ARG A 118 11.69 -5.64 17.85
N VAL A 119 12.19 -5.24 19.01
CA VAL A 119 11.74 -5.77 20.30
C VAL A 119 10.24 -5.59 20.48
N SER A 120 9.71 -4.40 20.12
CA SER A 120 8.26 -4.14 20.19
C SER A 120 7.46 -4.99 19.22
N SER A 121 7.98 -5.24 18.00
CA SER A 121 7.27 -6.03 16.99
C SER A 121 7.07 -7.51 17.35
N ILE A 122 7.94 -8.05 18.22
CA ILE A 122 7.87 -9.44 18.71
C ILE A 122 6.96 -9.57 19.93
N ALA A 123 6.71 -8.46 20.64
CA ALA A 123 5.86 -8.45 21.81
C ALA A 123 4.41 -8.82 21.47
N GLY A 124 3.84 -9.74 22.26
CA GLY A 124 2.44 -10.12 22.19
C GLY A 124 1.49 -9.09 22.83
N PRO A 125 0.17 -9.35 22.80
CA PRO A 125 -0.82 -8.48 23.45
C PRO A 125 -0.52 -8.28 24.94
N GLY A 126 -0.47 -7.02 25.38
CA GLY A 126 -0.22 -6.67 26.78
C GLY A 126 1.21 -6.94 27.25
N GLN A 127 2.11 -7.42 26.39
CA GLN A 127 3.50 -7.68 26.78
C GLN A 127 4.37 -6.43 26.65
N VAL A 128 5.25 -6.26 27.63
CA VAL A 128 6.34 -5.29 27.63
C VAL A 128 7.64 -6.08 27.53
N LEU A 129 8.31 -6.01 26.38
CA LEU A 129 9.60 -6.66 26.17
C LEU A 129 10.74 -5.66 26.31
N ALA A 130 11.87 -6.14 26.85
CA ALA A 130 13.08 -5.35 27.02
C ALA A 130 14.31 -6.19 26.64
N THR A 131 15.36 -5.55 26.12
CA THR A 131 16.66 -6.20 25.92
C THR A 131 17.40 -6.40 27.24
N ASP A 132 18.35 -7.34 27.26
CA ASP A 132 19.34 -7.55 28.32
C ASP A 132 19.92 -6.24 28.90
N THR A 133 20.28 -5.28 28.04
CA THR A 133 20.82 -3.98 28.48
C THR A 133 19.89 -3.26 29.46
N ILE A 134 18.58 -3.27 29.21
CA ILE A 134 17.61 -2.62 30.09
C ILE A 134 17.58 -3.36 31.43
N VAL A 135 17.47 -4.68 31.41
CA VAL A 135 17.36 -5.52 32.61
C VAL A 135 18.57 -5.34 33.53
N HIS A 136 19.77 -5.32 32.96
CA HIS A 136 20.99 -5.07 33.72
C HIS A 136 21.05 -3.65 34.30
N LEU A 137 20.59 -2.63 33.58
CA LEU A 137 20.59 -1.25 34.05
C LEU A 137 19.55 -0.96 35.14
N VAL A 138 18.48 -1.76 35.22
CA VAL A 138 17.38 -1.55 36.18
C VAL A 138 17.37 -2.56 37.33
N ALA A 139 18.46 -3.33 37.49
CA ALA A 139 18.59 -4.28 38.58
C ALA A 139 18.36 -3.60 39.94
N GLY A 140 17.53 -4.21 40.79
CA GLY A 140 17.17 -3.67 42.11
C GLY A 140 16.16 -2.51 42.10
N SER A 141 15.61 -2.14 40.95
CA SER A 141 14.64 -1.04 40.84
C SER A 141 13.18 -1.44 41.12
N GLY A 142 12.90 -2.66 41.58
CA GLY A 142 11.53 -3.16 41.76
C GLY A 142 10.81 -3.57 40.47
N LEU A 143 11.55 -3.69 39.36
CA LEU A 143 11.08 -4.22 38.09
C LEU A 143 11.50 -5.69 37.98
N GLU A 144 10.52 -6.57 37.75
CA GLU A 144 10.71 -8.02 37.69
C GLU A 144 10.51 -8.50 36.26
N PHE A 145 11.43 -9.33 35.78
CA PHE A 145 11.46 -9.79 34.40
C PHE A 145 11.53 -11.31 34.31
N THR A 146 10.90 -11.87 33.29
CA THR A 146 11.01 -13.28 32.88
C THR A 146 11.89 -13.35 31.64
N ASP A 147 12.93 -14.18 31.69
CA ASP A 147 13.81 -14.45 30.56
C ASP A 147 13.07 -15.21 29.45
N LEU A 148 13.14 -14.71 28.22
CA LEU A 148 12.59 -15.35 27.01
C LEU A 148 13.67 -15.96 26.13
N GLY A 149 14.92 -15.96 26.58
CA GLY A 149 16.08 -16.48 25.90
C GLY A 149 16.62 -15.54 24.82
N SER A 150 17.47 -16.12 23.97
CA SER A 150 18.16 -15.42 22.89
C SER A 150 17.32 -15.37 21.61
N HIS A 151 17.19 -14.18 21.02
CA HIS A 151 16.44 -13.90 19.80
C HIS A 151 17.33 -13.21 18.76
N GLU A 152 17.21 -13.62 17.50
CA GLU A 152 17.81 -12.88 16.38
C GLU A 152 16.84 -11.80 15.89
N LEU A 153 17.25 -10.54 16.05
CA LEU A 153 16.43 -9.39 15.63
C LEU A 153 16.81 -9.00 14.20
N LYS A 154 15.88 -9.17 13.23
CA LYS A 154 16.11 -8.86 11.81
C LYS A 154 16.69 -7.45 11.62
N GLY A 155 17.92 -7.38 11.09
CA GLY A 155 18.64 -6.13 10.81
C GLY A 155 19.43 -5.54 11.98
N VAL A 156 19.54 -6.23 13.11
CA VAL A 156 20.38 -5.88 14.25
C VAL A 156 21.50 -6.92 14.37
N PRO A 157 22.78 -6.50 14.40
CA PRO A 157 23.88 -7.45 14.56
C PRO A 157 23.85 -8.20 15.90
N GLY A 158 24.04 -9.52 15.82
CA GLY A 158 24.11 -10.43 16.96
C GLY A 158 22.75 -10.85 17.51
N SER A 159 22.74 -11.96 18.25
CA SER A 159 21.58 -12.39 19.03
C SER A 159 21.43 -11.55 20.29
N ARG A 160 20.19 -11.27 20.71
CA ARG A 160 19.87 -10.49 21.91
C ARG A 160 19.01 -11.30 22.84
N GLU A 161 19.34 -11.27 24.12
CA GLU A 161 18.45 -11.83 25.14
C GLU A 161 17.29 -10.86 25.36
N LEU A 162 16.07 -11.40 25.30
CA LEU A 162 14.85 -10.66 25.51
C LEU A 162 14.19 -11.08 26.80
N PHE A 163 13.58 -10.12 27.47
CA PHE A 163 12.94 -10.32 28.74
C PHE A 163 11.54 -9.72 28.72
N ALA A 164 10.55 -10.48 29.18
CA ALA A 164 9.20 -9.96 29.40
C ALA A 164 9.11 -9.38 30.81
N LEU A 165 8.57 -8.17 30.94
CA LEU A 165 8.20 -7.63 32.25
C LEU A 165 7.11 -8.51 32.87
N ALA A 166 7.36 -9.01 34.08
CA ALA A 166 6.41 -9.80 34.85
C ALA A 166 5.63 -8.91 35.84
N ALA A 167 6.34 -8.03 36.54
CA ALA A 167 5.78 -7.10 37.50
C ALA A 167 6.59 -5.79 37.59
N ALA A 168 5.94 -4.72 38.01
CA ALA A 168 6.56 -3.46 38.36
C ALA A 168 6.04 -2.99 39.72
N ASP A 169 6.96 -2.70 40.64
CA ASP A 169 6.67 -2.22 42.00
C ASP A 169 5.68 -3.14 42.76
N GLY A 170 5.88 -4.45 42.64
CA GLY A 170 5.04 -5.48 43.25
C GLY A 170 3.68 -5.71 42.57
N GLN A 171 3.40 -5.01 41.46
CA GLN A 171 2.18 -5.20 40.69
C GLN A 171 2.44 -5.98 39.39
N PRO A 172 1.72 -7.08 39.14
CA PRO A 172 1.89 -7.83 37.89
C PRO A 172 1.37 -7.03 36.68
N VAL A 173 1.93 -7.31 35.50
CA VAL A 173 1.45 -6.78 34.21
C VAL A 173 0.01 -7.25 33.92
N GLY A 174 -0.31 -8.47 34.36
CA GLY A 174 -1.61 -9.10 34.15
C GLY A 174 -1.71 -9.78 32.78
N ILE A 175 -2.72 -10.64 32.63
CA ILE A 175 -3.04 -11.30 31.37
C ILE A 175 -3.90 -10.39 30.48
N PRO A 176 -3.88 -10.55 29.14
CA PRO A 176 -4.76 -9.83 28.24
C PRO A 176 -6.24 -10.02 28.61
N LEU A 177 -7.07 -9.01 28.36
CA LEU A 177 -8.52 -9.09 28.59
C LEU A 177 -9.16 -10.22 27.78
N ASP A 178 -10.19 -10.84 28.36
CA ASP A 178 -11.11 -11.67 27.58
C ASP A 178 -11.77 -10.82 26.48
N PRO A 179 -11.97 -11.36 25.26
CA PRO A 179 -12.60 -10.62 24.17
C PRO A 179 -13.93 -9.95 24.52
N LYS A 180 -14.72 -10.53 25.43
CA LYS A 180 -16.00 -9.95 25.89
C LYS A 180 -15.76 -8.72 26.77
N ASP A 181 -14.88 -8.84 27.77
CA ASP A 181 -14.55 -7.73 28.67
C ASP A 181 -13.93 -6.56 27.89
N ALA A 182 -13.08 -6.88 26.90
CA ALA A 182 -12.50 -5.89 25.99
C ALA A 182 -13.57 -5.20 25.12
N ALA A 183 -14.59 -5.93 24.65
CA ALA A 183 -15.71 -5.32 23.92
C ALA A 183 -16.54 -4.38 24.82
N GLU A 184 -16.88 -4.80 26.02
CA GLU A 184 -17.64 -3.98 26.96
C GLU A 184 -16.89 -2.70 27.37
N ALA A 185 -15.58 -2.81 27.61
CA ALA A 185 -14.74 -1.66 27.91
C ALA A 185 -14.65 -0.68 26.72
N ARG A 186 -14.59 -1.19 25.49
CA ARG A 186 -14.65 -0.36 24.26
C ARG A 186 -15.99 0.34 24.10
N ASP A 187 -17.10 -0.34 24.40
CA ASP A 187 -18.43 0.26 24.33
C ASP A 187 -18.60 1.38 25.38
N ARG A 188 -18.09 1.19 26.59
CA ARG A 188 -18.04 2.28 27.61
C ARG A 188 -17.15 3.44 27.15
N SER A 189 -16.04 3.14 26.47
CA SER A 189 -15.06 4.12 26.03
C SER A 189 -15.42 4.82 24.72
N SER A 190 -16.29 4.23 23.91
CA SER A 190 -16.75 4.72 22.62
C SER A 190 -18.18 4.24 22.35
N PRO A 191 -19.19 4.84 23.01
CA PRO A 191 -20.56 4.35 22.96
C PRO A 191 -21.16 4.36 21.54
N PRO A 192 -22.02 3.39 21.19
CA PRO A 192 -22.69 3.35 19.90
C PRO A 192 -23.65 4.54 19.72
N GLU A 193 -23.79 5.05 18.50
CA GLU A 193 -24.74 6.13 18.20
C GLU A 193 -26.18 5.66 18.47
N THR A 194 -26.95 6.47 19.20
CA THR A 194 -28.41 6.30 19.27
C THR A 194 -29.02 6.54 17.89
N PRO A 195 -29.90 5.67 17.37
CA PRO A 195 -30.51 5.85 16.05
C PRO A 195 -31.23 7.21 15.97
N LYS A 196 -30.87 8.06 15.00
CA LYS A 196 -31.67 9.24 14.66
C LYS A 196 -32.96 8.76 13.97
N GLY A 197 -34.11 9.25 14.44
CA GLY A 197 -35.44 8.87 13.94
C GLY A 197 -35.66 9.11 12.44
N PRO A 198 -36.74 8.56 11.85
CA PRO A 198 -36.93 8.51 10.41
C PRO A 198 -37.14 9.90 9.78
N PRO A 199 -36.73 10.12 8.52
CA PRO A 199 -36.90 11.41 7.85
C PRO A 199 -38.37 11.64 7.44
N PRO A 200 -38.80 12.91 7.25
CA PRO A 200 -40.16 13.22 6.83
C PRO A 200 -40.38 12.89 5.35
N ARG A 201 -41.52 12.27 5.06
CA ARG A 201 -41.99 11.93 3.70
C ARG A 201 -42.38 13.20 2.94
N LEU A 202 -41.86 13.40 1.73
CA LEU A 202 -42.37 14.36 0.76
C LEU A 202 -42.82 13.62 -0.52
N LEU A 203 -44.03 13.99 -0.95
CA LEU A 203 -44.91 13.33 -1.91
C LEU A 203 -44.48 13.49 -3.38
N LEU A 204 -44.83 12.48 -4.18
CA LEU A 204 -44.82 12.46 -5.64
C LEU A 204 -45.79 13.50 -6.26
N ALA A 205 -45.35 14.14 -7.35
CA ALA A 205 -46.09 14.49 -8.57
C ALA A 205 -45.05 14.97 -9.59
N GLY A 206 -44.99 14.64 -10.88
CA GLY A 206 -45.81 13.87 -11.81
C GLY A 206 -45.24 14.06 -13.24
N LEU A 207 -45.67 13.20 -14.18
CA LEU A 207 -45.52 13.26 -15.66
C LEU A 207 -44.12 12.99 -16.25
N ALA A 208 -43.81 11.94 -17.03
CA ALA A 208 -44.46 11.23 -18.15
C ALA A 208 -44.42 11.96 -19.51
N ALA A 209 -44.00 11.18 -20.54
CA ALA A 209 -43.96 11.41 -22.00
C ALA A 209 -42.64 12.02 -22.54
N SER A 210 -41.93 11.48 -23.55
CA SER A 210 -42.33 10.63 -24.69
C SER A 210 -41.14 9.90 -25.32
N LEU A 211 -41.43 8.75 -25.95
CA LEU A 211 -40.59 7.86 -26.75
C LEU A 211 -40.96 8.00 -28.26
N VAL A 212 -40.19 7.35 -29.16
CA VAL A 212 -40.43 7.01 -30.62
C VAL A 212 -39.74 7.98 -31.61
N ALA A 213 -38.99 7.62 -32.68
CA ALA A 213 -38.66 6.39 -33.46
C ALA A 213 -37.31 6.64 -34.19
N VAL A 214 -36.37 5.71 -34.35
CA VAL A 214 -36.28 4.57 -35.31
C VAL A 214 -36.15 4.98 -36.80
N SER A 215 -34.90 4.90 -37.29
CA SER A 215 -34.43 4.30 -38.55
C SER A 215 -34.52 5.00 -39.91
N ALA A 216 -33.32 5.21 -40.45
CA ALA A 216 -32.81 4.70 -41.73
C ALA A 216 -32.92 5.53 -43.02
N VAL A 217 -31.85 5.33 -43.80
CA VAL A 217 -31.65 5.45 -45.25
C VAL A 217 -30.72 6.58 -45.68
N ALA A 218 -29.56 6.08 -46.11
CA ALA A 218 -28.45 6.75 -46.72
C ALA A 218 -28.72 7.21 -48.16
N ILE A 219 -27.73 7.94 -48.67
CA ILE A 219 -27.27 8.03 -50.07
C ILE A 219 -27.55 9.37 -50.79
N LEU A 220 -26.43 10.12 -50.87
CA LEU A 220 -25.98 11.03 -51.93
C LEU A 220 -26.77 12.31 -52.21
N LEU A 221 -26.11 13.46 -52.00
CA LEU A 221 -25.54 14.21 -53.12
C LEU A 221 -24.38 15.13 -52.66
N LEU A 222 -23.49 15.34 -53.61
CA LEU A 222 -22.09 15.74 -53.50
C LEU A 222 -21.85 17.27 -53.43
N SER A 223 -20.62 17.57 -52.99
CA SER A 223 -19.78 18.73 -53.32
C SER A 223 -19.93 19.98 -52.45
N ASP A 224 -18.93 20.24 -51.61
CA ASP A 224 -17.93 21.24 -52.01
C ASP A 224 -16.53 20.92 -51.45
N LYS A 225 -15.53 21.06 -52.31
CA LYS A 225 -14.11 20.92 -52.02
C LYS A 225 -13.61 22.28 -51.52
N SER A 226 -13.30 22.38 -50.24
CA SER A 226 -12.31 23.35 -49.75
C SER A 226 -11.17 22.60 -49.07
N ARG A 227 -9.98 22.72 -49.68
CA ARG A 227 -8.71 22.19 -49.16
C ARG A 227 -8.46 22.78 -47.75
N PRO A 228 -8.06 21.99 -46.75
CA PRO A 228 -7.57 22.58 -45.51
C PRO A 228 -6.20 23.24 -45.78
N SER A 229 -6.09 24.52 -45.42
CA SER A 229 -4.81 25.22 -45.36
C SER A 229 -3.92 24.53 -44.33
N LYS A 230 -2.77 24.04 -44.78
CA LYS A 230 -1.66 23.67 -43.89
C LYS A 230 -1.22 24.91 -43.11
N ALA A 231 -1.46 24.91 -41.80
CA ALA A 231 -0.74 25.68 -40.81
C ALA A 231 -0.69 24.87 -39.51
N PRO A 232 0.38 25.02 -38.75
CA PRO A 232 1.44 24.03 -38.61
C PRO A 232 1.01 22.79 -37.82
N GLN A 233 1.33 21.61 -38.36
CA GLN A 233 1.50 20.41 -37.56
C GLN A 233 2.68 20.65 -36.61
N THR A 234 2.40 21.19 -35.43
CA THR A 234 3.15 20.77 -34.24
C THR A 234 2.48 19.49 -33.79
N SER A 235 2.77 18.38 -34.49
CA SER A 235 2.47 17.04 -34.00
C SER A 235 3.35 16.82 -32.78
N THR A 236 2.91 17.31 -31.63
CA THR A 236 3.42 16.84 -30.35
C THR A 236 3.14 15.34 -30.35
N PRO A 237 4.15 14.47 -30.23
CA PRO A 237 3.90 13.03 -30.24
C PRO A 237 2.93 12.71 -29.09
N LEU A 238 1.83 12.02 -29.40
CA LEU A 238 0.92 11.41 -28.42
C LEU A 238 1.81 10.57 -27.49
N SER A 239 2.05 11.10 -26.29
CA SER A 239 3.00 10.55 -25.34
C SER A 239 2.20 10.04 -24.15
N ALA A 240 2.55 8.83 -23.72
CA ALA A 240 2.19 8.31 -22.41
C ALA A 240 2.34 9.39 -21.33
N ALA A 241 1.47 9.40 -20.32
CA ALA A 241 1.51 10.41 -19.27
C ALA A 241 1.27 9.79 -17.89
N LEU A 242 1.88 10.38 -16.86
CA LEU A 242 1.38 10.24 -15.50
C LEU A 242 0.47 11.41 -15.17
N VAL A 243 -0.71 11.09 -14.65
CA VAL A 243 -1.67 12.07 -14.13
C VAL A 243 -1.87 11.80 -12.63
N GLY A 244 -1.79 12.86 -11.82
CA GLY A 244 -2.12 12.80 -10.40
C GLY A 244 -3.35 13.63 -10.11
N LEU A 245 -4.32 13.06 -9.43
CA LEU A 245 -5.61 13.67 -9.15
C LEU A 245 -5.86 13.77 -7.65
N ASN A 246 -6.57 14.81 -7.22
CA ASN A 246 -7.09 14.92 -5.87
C ASN A 246 -8.24 13.94 -5.71
N ASP A 247 -8.13 13.02 -4.76
CA ASP A 247 -9.08 11.92 -4.59
C ASP A 247 -10.52 12.39 -4.27
N GLY A 248 -10.65 13.54 -3.60
CA GLY A 248 -11.95 14.13 -3.26
C GLY A 248 -12.68 14.81 -4.40
N SER A 249 -11.98 15.34 -5.41
CA SER A 249 -12.59 16.14 -6.49
C SER A 249 -12.37 15.59 -7.91
N GLY A 250 -11.36 14.74 -8.11
CA GLY A 250 -10.94 14.29 -9.43
C GLY A 250 -10.16 15.36 -10.21
N ASP A 251 -9.84 16.52 -9.62
CA ASP A 251 -9.05 17.56 -10.27
C ASP A 251 -7.56 17.20 -10.27
N GLU A 252 -6.81 17.69 -11.26
CA GLU A 252 -5.36 17.50 -11.30
C GLU A 252 -4.68 18.08 -10.05
N ALA A 253 -4.03 17.21 -9.27
CA ALA A 253 -3.25 17.56 -8.09
C ALA A 253 -1.90 18.18 -8.46
N PHE A 254 -1.38 17.85 -9.64
CA PHE A 254 -0.14 18.40 -10.18
C PHE A 254 -0.10 18.30 -11.71
N PRO A 255 0.75 19.10 -12.40
CA PRO A 255 0.84 19.08 -13.86
C PRO A 255 1.17 17.68 -14.40
N ARG A 256 0.53 17.33 -15.52
CA ARG A 256 0.79 16.07 -16.24
C ARG A 256 2.28 15.91 -16.54
N VAL A 257 2.81 14.72 -16.28
CA VAL A 257 4.21 14.39 -16.54
C VAL A 257 4.28 13.54 -17.81
N PRO A 258 4.76 14.09 -18.95
CA PRO A 258 4.88 13.33 -20.18
C PRO A 258 5.99 12.29 -20.06
N LEU A 259 5.65 11.08 -20.42
CA LEU A 259 6.50 9.91 -20.42
C LEU A 259 7.04 9.71 -21.83
N VAL A 260 8.37 9.68 -21.97
CA VAL A 260 9.05 9.56 -23.27
C VAL A 260 9.38 8.09 -23.52
N GLY A 261 8.70 7.49 -24.49
CA GLY A 261 8.85 6.09 -24.89
C GLY A 261 7.62 5.68 -25.70
N GLY A 262 7.81 5.34 -26.98
CA GLY A 262 6.73 5.24 -27.97
C GLY A 262 5.88 3.97 -27.93
N GLY A 263 5.67 3.35 -26.76
CA GLY A 263 4.75 2.22 -26.67
C GLY A 263 4.46 1.81 -25.24
N GLY A 264 3.17 1.48 -25.00
CA GLY A 264 2.57 0.81 -23.84
C GLY A 264 3.14 1.15 -22.46
N VAL A 265 2.36 1.82 -21.61
CA VAL A 265 2.74 2.03 -20.22
C VAL A 265 2.31 0.84 -19.36
N GLY A 266 3.26 0.32 -18.58
CA GLY A 266 3.05 -0.74 -17.60
C GLY A 266 2.71 -0.17 -16.21
N PRO A 267 2.65 -1.04 -15.19
CA PRO A 267 2.05 -0.68 -13.90
C PRO A 267 2.85 0.41 -13.18
N ILE A 268 2.14 1.31 -12.51
CA ILE A 268 2.71 2.30 -11.59
C ILE A 268 2.81 1.67 -10.21
N VAL A 269 3.96 1.83 -9.56
CA VAL A 269 4.07 1.52 -8.13
C VAL A 269 4.59 2.70 -7.35
N LEU A 270 3.80 3.09 -6.36
CA LEU A 270 4.19 4.05 -5.34
C LEU A 270 5.06 3.39 -4.28
N THR A 271 6.28 3.91 -4.10
CA THR A 271 7.12 3.56 -2.95
C THR A 271 7.09 4.68 -1.92
N ARG A 272 6.87 4.36 -0.64
CA ARG A 272 7.00 5.30 0.47
C ARG A 272 8.43 5.21 1.02
N THR A 273 9.40 5.88 0.39
CA THR A 273 10.80 5.93 0.88
C THR A 273 11.14 7.24 1.60
N ALA A 274 10.29 8.28 1.49
CA ALA A 274 10.37 9.50 2.29
C ALA A 274 9.01 10.21 2.31
N ALA A 275 8.73 11.03 3.33
CA ALA A 275 7.43 11.65 3.62
C ALA A 275 6.83 12.58 2.53
N SER A 276 7.46 12.73 1.35
CA SER A 276 7.04 13.68 0.30
C SER A 276 7.24 13.22 -1.15
N THR A 277 7.63 11.97 -1.42
CA THR A 277 8.04 11.56 -2.78
C THR A 277 7.23 10.35 -3.27
N ALA A 278 6.68 10.46 -4.49
CA ALA A 278 6.07 9.37 -5.24
C ALA A 278 7.09 8.82 -6.25
N PHE A 279 6.96 7.54 -6.57
CA PHE A 279 7.75 6.90 -7.61
C PHE A 279 6.75 6.43 -8.66
N ALA A 280 7.05 6.66 -9.93
CA ALA A 280 6.27 6.10 -11.02
C ALA A 280 7.23 5.50 -12.05
N TRP A 281 6.99 4.26 -12.43
CA TRP A 281 7.86 3.58 -13.37
C TRP A 281 7.19 3.54 -14.73
N VAL A 282 7.97 3.68 -15.80
CA VAL A 282 7.45 3.69 -17.16
C VAL A 282 8.25 2.74 -18.03
N PRO A 283 7.68 1.59 -18.43
CA PRO A 283 8.31 0.84 -19.51
C PRO A 283 8.26 1.69 -20.78
N SER A 284 9.43 1.89 -21.40
CA SER A 284 9.48 2.28 -22.80
C SER A 284 9.53 0.98 -23.60
N ALA A 285 8.56 0.78 -24.49
CA ALA A 285 8.68 -0.26 -25.49
C ALA A 285 9.91 -0.04 -26.39
N ILE A 286 10.43 -1.15 -26.91
CA ILE A 286 11.55 -1.22 -27.84
C ILE A 286 11.13 -0.54 -29.14
N GLY A 287 11.70 0.62 -29.45
CA GLY A 287 11.56 1.24 -30.77
C GLY A 287 12.32 0.46 -31.84
N ASN A 288 11.69 0.26 -33.01
CA ASN A 288 12.37 -0.15 -34.24
C ASN A 288 13.45 0.89 -34.59
N GLY A 289 14.72 0.64 -34.23
CA GLY A 289 15.84 1.52 -34.60
C GLY A 289 16.88 1.81 -33.52
N GLY A 290 16.73 1.30 -32.30
CA GLY A 290 17.81 1.24 -31.32
C GLY A 290 17.78 2.28 -30.18
N LEU A 291 18.11 1.78 -28.98
CA LEU A 291 18.51 2.49 -27.76
C LEU A 291 17.45 3.30 -26.97
N ALA A 292 16.19 2.86 -26.92
CA ALA A 292 15.32 3.22 -25.79
C ALA A 292 15.13 1.97 -24.90
N GLY A 293 15.79 1.96 -23.74
CA GLY A 293 15.53 0.99 -22.66
C GLY A 293 14.41 1.49 -21.74
N PRO A 294 13.83 0.62 -20.90
CA PRO A 294 12.81 1.03 -19.95
C PRO A 294 13.29 2.14 -19.01
N SER A 295 12.40 3.07 -18.64
CA SER A 295 12.74 4.29 -17.91
C SER A 295 11.98 4.43 -16.60
N VAL A 296 12.68 4.66 -15.49
CA VAL A 296 12.05 5.02 -14.20
C VAL A 296 11.89 6.53 -14.15
N ALA A 297 10.73 7.05 -13.72
CA ALA A 297 10.53 8.47 -13.44
C ALA A 297 10.31 8.71 -11.93
N LEU A 298 11.22 9.43 -11.28
CA LEU A 298 11.00 9.86 -9.89
C LEU A 298 10.10 11.10 -9.86
N ILE A 299 9.03 11.12 -9.05
CA ILE A 299 8.10 12.25 -9.04
C ILE A 299 7.94 12.82 -7.63
N ASN A 300 8.33 14.09 -7.48
CA ASN A 300 8.13 14.79 -6.24
C ASN A 300 6.66 15.27 -6.14
N ARG A 301 5.96 14.85 -5.09
CA ARG A 301 4.53 15.13 -4.90
C ARG A 301 4.24 16.60 -4.65
N THR A 302 5.20 17.33 -4.11
CA THR A 302 5.03 18.74 -3.73
C THR A 302 5.26 19.67 -4.91
N SER A 303 6.13 19.30 -5.86
CA SER A 303 6.44 20.14 -7.01
C SER A 303 5.77 19.69 -8.31
N GLY A 304 5.29 18.44 -8.39
CA GLY A 304 4.79 17.86 -9.65
C GLY A 304 5.89 17.64 -10.69
N VAL A 305 7.15 17.90 -10.34
CA VAL A 305 8.29 17.80 -11.24
C VAL A 305 8.89 16.40 -11.13
N GLY A 306 9.00 15.72 -12.28
CA GLY A 306 9.79 14.49 -12.41
C GLY A 306 11.28 14.80 -12.28
N VAL A 307 11.95 14.29 -11.25
CA VAL A 307 13.31 14.72 -10.91
C VAL A 307 14.38 13.92 -11.63
N ASP A 308 14.17 12.64 -11.97
CA ASP A 308 15.23 11.83 -12.61
C ASP A 308 14.64 10.74 -13.51
N ARG A 309 15.21 10.61 -14.72
CA ARG A 309 14.98 9.46 -15.63
C ARG A 309 16.12 8.46 -15.44
N TYR A 310 15.81 7.30 -14.87
CA TYR A 310 16.77 6.20 -14.83
C TYR A 310 16.53 5.27 -16.02
N LEU A 311 17.55 5.06 -16.85
CA LEU A 311 17.53 4.03 -17.88
C LEU A 311 17.90 2.72 -17.20
N ALA A 312 16.89 1.92 -16.82
CA ALA A 312 17.14 0.50 -16.65
C ALA A 312 17.72 0.00 -18.00
N GLY A 313 18.70 -0.90 -17.95
CA GLY A 313 19.53 -1.28 -19.10
C GLY A 313 18.74 -1.84 -20.30
N ARG A 314 19.38 -2.63 -21.17
CA ARG A 314 18.73 -3.16 -22.38
C ARG A 314 17.56 -4.13 -22.12
N ASP A 315 17.28 -4.46 -20.87
CA ASP A 315 16.31 -5.48 -20.48
C ASP A 315 14.95 -4.84 -20.21
N ALA A 316 13.94 -5.21 -21.00
CA ALA A 316 12.56 -4.78 -20.79
C ALA A 316 12.08 -5.20 -19.39
N CYS A 317 11.49 -4.25 -18.66
CA CYS A 317 10.79 -4.53 -17.42
C CYS A 317 9.29 -4.31 -17.67
N LEU A 318 8.48 -5.27 -17.23
CA LEU A 318 7.05 -5.34 -17.54
C LEU A 318 6.17 -4.99 -16.33
N CYS A 319 6.73 -5.05 -15.11
CA CYS A 319 6.02 -4.76 -13.87
C CYS A 319 7.01 -4.43 -12.74
N LEU A 320 6.55 -3.89 -11.61
CA LEU A 320 7.41 -3.60 -10.45
C LEU A 320 6.63 -3.68 -9.14
N ALA A 321 7.36 -3.62 -8.02
CA ALA A 321 6.80 -3.60 -6.66
C ALA A 321 7.79 -2.93 -5.71
N ALA A 322 7.27 -2.36 -4.62
CA ALA A 322 8.08 -1.70 -3.60
C ALA A 322 8.12 -2.55 -2.34
N ALA A 323 9.33 -2.87 -1.86
CA ALA A 323 9.50 -3.61 -0.61
C ALA A 323 10.87 -3.33 0.03
N ALA A 324 10.91 -3.30 1.36
CA ALA A 324 12.12 -3.04 2.14
C ALA A 324 12.90 -1.76 1.75
N GLY A 325 12.18 -0.70 1.38
CA GLY A 325 12.78 0.58 0.98
C GLY A 325 13.48 0.56 -0.40
N ARG A 326 13.31 -0.53 -1.15
CA ARG A 326 13.83 -0.72 -2.51
C ARG A 326 12.67 -0.83 -3.50
N VAL A 327 12.92 -0.45 -4.75
CA VAL A 327 12.07 -0.81 -5.88
C VAL A 327 12.59 -2.13 -6.42
N TRP A 328 11.69 -3.06 -6.69
CA TRP A 328 12.00 -4.34 -7.29
C TRP A 328 11.36 -4.42 -8.66
N TYR A 329 12.06 -5.04 -9.60
CA TYR A 329 11.54 -5.27 -10.94
C TYR A 329 12.10 -6.56 -11.54
N PRO A 330 11.33 -7.25 -12.39
CA PRO A 330 11.83 -8.36 -13.16
C PRO A 330 12.56 -7.85 -14.39
N ILE A 331 13.68 -8.49 -14.72
CA ILE A 331 14.38 -8.30 -15.99
C ILE A 331 14.04 -9.41 -16.97
N ALA A 332 14.13 -9.11 -18.27
CA ALA A 332 13.79 -10.00 -19.38
C ALA A 332 14.43 -11.41 -19.32
N THR A 333 15.56 -11.56 -18.60
CA THR A 333 16.20 -12.86 -18.37
C THR A 333 15.53 -13.71 -17.29
N GLY A 334 14.41 -13.26 -16.75
CA GLY A 334 13.70 -13.95 -15.68
C GLY A 334 14.41 -13.83 -14.32
N LYS A 335 14.99 -12.67 -14.04
CA LYS A 335 15.62 -12.40 -12.73
C LYS A 335 14.88 -11.26 -12.07
N VAL A 336 14.93 -11.17 -10.74
CA VAL A 336 14.38 -10.04 -10.01
C VAL A 336 15.56 -9.24 -9.45
N SER A 337 15.57 -7.93 -9.68
CA SER A 337 16.64 -7.04 -9.23
C SER A 337 16.06 -5.92 -8.35
N PRO A 338 16.75 -5.54 -7.27
CA PRO A 338 16.47 -4.29 -6.58
C PRO A 338 17.10 -3.09 -7.31
N ASP A 339 16.48 -1.91 -7.23
CA ASP A 339 17.08 -0.61 -7.56
C ASP A 339 16.70 0.45 -6.51
N LEU A 340 17.75 1.18 -6.08
CA LEU A 340 17.85 2.38 -5.24
C LEU A 340 19.14 2.31 -4.40
N SER A 341 20.29 2.12 -5.04
CA SER A 341 21.57 2.35 -4.39
C SER A 341 21.79 3.86 -4.22
N THR A 342 21.67 4.34 -2.96
CA THR A 342 22.03 5.67 -2.39
C THR A 342 20.90 6.65 -2.06
N ALA A 343 20.30 6.48 -0.87
CA ALA A 343 19.62 7.56 -0.16
C ALA A 343 20.64 8.36 0.69
N ALA A 344 21.39 9.26 0.05
CA ALA A 344 21.93 10.49 0.66
C ALA A 344 22.43 11.44 -0.45
N GLY A 345 21.56 12.32 -0.92
CA GLY A 345 21.91 13.40 -1.86
C GLY A 345 21.82 12.99 -3.33
N ILE A 346 20.75 13.40 -4.00
CA ILE A 346 20.57 13.25 -5.44
C ILE A 346 21.72 13.96 -6.18
N SER A 347 22.46 13.21 -7.00
CA SER A 347 23.24 13.75 -8.12
C SER A 347 23.39 12.67 -9.20
N VAL A 348 22.46 12.66 -10.15
CA VAL A 348 22.60 11.91 -11.40
C VAL A 348 23.63 12.61 -12.29
N ARG A 349 24.79 11.98 -12.50
CA ARG A 349 25.62 12.24 -13.68
C ARG A 349 26.37 10.98 -14.14
N GLY A 350 25.88 10.40 -15.24
CA GLY A 350 26.70 9.80 -16.29
C GLY A 350 27.39 8.46 -16.00
N ARG A 351 26.84 7.40 -16.60
CA ARG A 351 27.47 6.12 -17.00
C ARG A 351 28.74 5.68 -16.24
N SER A 352 28.62 4.52 -15.60
CA SER A 352 29.56 3.43 -15.91
C SER A 352 28.84 2.08 -15.93
N LEU A 353 28.52 1.64 -17.14
CA LEU A 353 28.44 0.22 -17.48
C LEU A 353 29.87 -0.26 -17.74
N LYS A 354 30.47 -0.94 -16.76
CA LYS A 354 31.40 -2.08 -16.94
C LYS A 354 31.91 -2.57 -15.59
N GLY A 355 31.69 -3.87 -15.32
CA GLY A 355 32.16 -4.58 -14.12
C GLY A 355 31.14 -4.48 -12.98
N THR A 356 30.13 -5.33 -13.01
CA THR A 356 29.06 -5.48 -12.00
C THR A 356 29.61 -5.93 -10.65
N PRO A 357 29.24 -5.24 -9.56
CA PRO A 357 28.98 -5.93 -8.31
C PRO A 357 27.81 -5.26 -7.57
N ASP A 358 26.58 -5.69 -7.85
CA ASP A 358 25.42 -5.56 -6.96
C ASP A 358 24.50 -6.74 -7.32
N GLU A 359 24.19 -7.57 -6.32
CA GLU A 359 23.67 -8.94 -6.47
C GLU A 359 22.36 -9.01 -7.25
N VAL A 360 22.37 -9.78 -8.35
CA VAL A 360 21.20 -10.09 -9.16
C VAL A 360 20.63 -11.43 -8.71
N ILE A 361 19.42 -11.46 -8.14
CA ILE A 361 18.76 -12.70 -7.77
C ILE A 361 18.23 -13.41 -9.01
N VAL A 362 18.84 -14.55 -9.34
CA VAL A 362 18.34 -15.44 -10.39
C VAL A 362 17.23 -16.31 -9.83
N VAL A 363 15.98 -15.88 -9.99
CA VAL A 363 14.82 -16.72 -9.68
C VAL A 363 14.59 -17.67 -10.87
N ASP A 364 15.40 -18.74 -10.94
CA ASP A 364 15.37 -19.76 -12.01
C ASP A 364 15.71 -19.21 -13.42
N ARG A 365 16.21 -20.04 -14.34
CA ARG A 365 16.40 -19.64 -15.75
C ARG A 365 15.06 -19.54 -16.52
N LYS A 366 13.93 -19.75 -15.83
CA LYS A 366 12.59 -19.97 -16.38
C LYS A 366 11.53 -18.95 -15.96
N LEU A 367 11.88 -17.79 -15.43
CA LEU A 367 10.96 -16.63 -15.40
C LEU A 367 10.84 -15.95 -16.78
N ALA A 368 10.81 -16.74 -17.86
CA ALA A 368 10.46 -16.24 -19.18
C ALA A 368 8.97 -15.87 -19.14
N GLY A 369 8.70 -14.56 -19.14
CA GLY A 369 7.37 -13.98 -18.96
C GLY A 369 7.01 -13.87 -17.47
N VAL A 370 6.97 -12.64 -16.96
CA VAL A 370 6.34 -12.33 -15.67
C VAL A 370 4.91 -11.92 -15.97
N GLY A 371 3.94 -12.60 -15.36
CA GLY A 371 2.51 -12.30 -15.54
C GLY A 371 2.07 -11.15 -14.64
N ALA A 372 2.29 -11.30 -13.33
CA ALA A 372 1.94 -10.31 -12.31
C ALA A 372 2.97 -10.24 -11.18
N PHE A 373 3.08 -9.08 -10.53
CA PHE A 373 4.07 -8.82 -9.50
C PHE A 373 3.54 -7.79 -8.49
N VAL A 374 3.51 -8.16 -7.20
CA VAL A 374 2.98 -7.30 -6.11
C VAL A 374 3.79 -7.45 -4.83
N SER A 375 3.71 -6.47 -3.93
CA SER A 375 4.25 -6.58 -2.57
C SER A 375 3.16 -6.77 -1.53
N GLY A 376 3.45 -7.53 -0.47
CA GLY A 376 2.47 -7.89 0.54
C GLY A 376 2.98 -8.82 1.63
N ALA A 377 2.49 -8.65 2.87
CA ALA A 377 3.01 -9.34 4.07
C ALA A 377 4.54 -9.22 4.26
N GLY A 378 5.14 -8.13 3.76
CA GLY A 378 6.60 -7.94 3.80
C GLY A 378 7.39 -8.75 2.76
N TYR A 379 6.71 -9.43 1.84
CA TYR A 379 7.30 -10.19 0.74
C TYR A 379 6.98 -9.57 -0.61
N LEU A 380 7.74 -9.99 -1.63
CA LEU A 380 7.38 -9.81 -3.04
C LEU A 380 6.74 -11.10 -3.54
N TRP A 381 5.71 -10.97 -4.36
CA TRP A 381 4.97 -12.07 -4.96
C TRP A 381 5.06 -11.96 -6.47
N VAL A 382 5.56 -13.01 -7.13
CA VAL A 382 5.84 -13.04 -8.58
C VAL A 382 5.11 -14.21 -9.21
N ALA A 383 4.23 -13.95 -10.17
CA ALA A 383 3.63 -15.00 -10.98
C ALA A 383 4.50 -15.31 -12.20
N SER A 384 4.71 -16.60 -12.46
CA SER A 384 5.27 -17.04 -13.74
C SER A 384 4.18 -16.97 -14.82
N ALA A 385 4.49 -16.39 -15.98
CA ALA A 385 3.57 -16.36 -17.12
C ALA A 385 3.55 -17.69 -17.92
N THR A 386 4.45 -18.63 -17.58
CA THR A 386 4.63 -19.89 -18.32
C THR A 386 4.40 -21.12 -17.45
N SER A 387 4.11 -20.92 -16.17
CA SER A 387 3.79 -22.01 -15.24
C SER A 387 2.84 -21.53 -14.16
N ASP A 388 2.04 -22.46 -13.65
CA ASP A 388 1.11 -22.24 -12.53
C ASP A 388 1.88 -22.17 -11.21
N ILE A 389 2.82 -21.24 -11.10
CA ILE A 389 3.68 -21.06 -9.92
C ILE A 389 3.71 -19.59 -9.57
N VAL A 390 3.50 -19.32 -8.28
CA VAL A 390 3.81 -18.03 -7.67
C VAL A 390 5.05 -18.18 -6.78
N TYR A 391 5.95 -17.23 -6.90
CA TYR A 391 7.16 -17.12 -6.10
C TYR A 391 6.96 -16.07 -5.01
N ARG A 392 7.36 -16.40 -3.79
CA ARG A 392 7.51 -15.44 -2.70
C ARG A 392 8.98 -15.16 -2.49
N VAL A 393 9.37 -13.90 -2.61
CA VAL A 393 10.74 -13.45 -2.42
C VAL A 393 10.80 -12.59 -1.17
N ASP A 394 11.67 -12.94 -0.21
CA ASP A 394 11.99 -12.04 0.91
C ASP A 394 12.85 -10.89 0.37
N PRO A 395 12.38 -9.64 0.42
CA PRO A 395 13.10 -8.50 -0.13
C PRO A 395 14.34 -8.11 0.70
N ILE A 396 14.62 -8.80 1.80
CA ILE A 396 15.79 -8.55 2.66
C ILE A 396 16.78 -9.71 2.58
N THR A 397 16.31 -10.96 2.76
CA THR A 397 17.20 -12.13 2.69
C THR A 397 17.37 -12.66 1.27
N GLU A 398 16.53 -12.21 0.35
CA GLU A 398 16.52 -12.66 -1.05
C GLU A 398 16.09 -14.12 -1.20
N ASP A 399 15.61 -14.74 -0.11
CA ASP A 399 15.11 -16.10 -0.10
C ASP A 399 13.85 -16.23 -0.96
N VAL A 400 13.88 -17.24 -1.83
CA VAL A 400 12.79 -17.53 -2.74
C VAL A 400 12.07 -18.81 -2.29
N LYS A 401 10.77 -18.72 -2.11
CA LYS A 401 9.89 -19.88 -1.96
C LYS A 401 8.97 -20.02 -3.17
N LYS A 402 8.79 -21.25 -3.64
CA LYS A 402 7.90 -21.57 -4.77
C LYS A 402 6.58 -22.11 -4.22
N PHE A 403 5.47 -21.61 -4.74
CA PHE A 403 4.13 -22.05 -4.40
C PHE A 403 3.40 -22.47 -5.69
N PRO A 404 3.27 -23.78 -5.94
CA PRO A 404 2.47 -24.28 -7.05
C PRO A 404 1.00 -23.88 -6.88
N LEU A 405 0.41 -23.39 -7.94
CA LEU A 405 -1.00 -23.09 -8.07
C LEU A 405 -1.71 -24.19 -8.87
N ARG A 406 -3.04 -24.14 -8.88
CA ARG A 406 -3.92 -24.97 -9.72
C ARG A 406 -4.66 -24.12 -10.76
N GLN A 407 -4.02 -23.06 -11.22
CA GLN A 407 -4.53 -22.07 -12.18
C GLN A 407 -3.41 -21.15 -12.66
N SER A 408 -3.67 -20.40 -13.74
CA SER A 408 -2.84 -19.26 -14.13
C SER A 408 -2.93 -18.14 -13.08
N ALA A 409 -1.91 -17.30 -13.06
CA ALA A 409 -1.79 -16.15 -12.19
C ALA A 409 -1.54 -14.89 -13.01
N ASP A 410 -2.55 -14.49 -13.78
CA ASP A 410 -2.47 -13.34 -14.68
C ASP A 410 -2.53 -12.02 -13.91
N VAL A 411 -3.32 -11.99 -12.83
CA VAL A 411 -3.39 -10.85 -11.90
C VAL A 411 -3.16 -11.30 -10.48
N LEU A 412 -2.30 -10.57 -9.76
CA LEU A 412 -2.05 -10.74 -8.33
C LEU A 412 -2.47 -9.49 -7.57
N VAL A 413 -3.13 -9.66 -6.44
CA VAL A 413 -3.41 -8.57 -5.48
C VAL A 413 -3.09 -9.07 -4.08
N PHE A 414 -2.38 -8.28 -3.29
CA PHE A 414 -2.22 -8.57 -1.87
C PHE A 414 -3.09 -7.61 -1.06
N ALA A 415 -4.08 -8.17 -0.34
CA ALA A 415 -5.04 -7.40 0.44
C ALA A 415 -5.62 -8.27 1.55
N ASP A 416 -6.02 -7.65 2.66
CA ASP A 416 -6.66 -8.31 3.80
C ASP A 416 -5.89 -9.54 4.30
N GLY A 417 -4.56 -9.41 4.30
CA GLY A 417 -3.63 -10.45 4.76
C GLY A 417 -3.60 -11.69 3.88
N SER A 418 -4.07 -11.62 2.64
CA SER A 418 -4.09 -12.75 1.70
C SER A 418 -3.59 -12.35 0.32
N LEU A 419 -3.05 -13.33 -0.39
CA LEU A 419 -2.73 -13.18 -1.79
C LEU A 419 -3.95 -13.64 -2.60
N TRP A 420 -4.42 -12.78 -3.50
CA TRP A 420 -5.52 -13.04 -4.41
C TRP A 420 -4.96 -13.24 -5.80
N VAL A 421 -5.41 -14.30 -6.45
CA VAL A 421 -4.97 -14.69 -7.78
C VAL A 421 -6.18 -14.75 -8.69
N LEU A 422 -6.12 -14.07 -9.83
CA LEU A 422 -7.11 -14.16 -10.90
C LEU A 422 -6.45 -14.78 -12.13
N ASP A 423 -7.08 -15.84 -12.62
CA ASP A 423 -6.91 -16.40 -13.95
C ASP A 423 -7.93 -15.72 -14.85
N THR A 424 -7.50 -14.83 -15.74
CA THR A 424 -8.41 -14.00 -16.55
C THR A 424 -9.04 -14.81 -17.67
N LEU A 425 -8.38 -15.87 -18.13
CA LEU A 425 -8.87 -16.74 -19.19
C LEU A 425 -9.98 -17.67 -18.69
N GLU A 426 -9.77 -18.32 -17.55
CA GLU A 426 -10.74 -19.23 -16.93
C GLU A 426 -11.72 -18.51 -16.01
N GLY A 427 -11.50 -17.22 -15.73
CA GLY A 427 -12.28 -16.41 -14.81
C GLY A 427 -12.20 -16.88 -13.36
N LYS A 428 -11.12 -17.57 -12.99
CA LYS A 428 -10.99 -18.24 -11.68
C LYS A 428 -10.26 -17.34 -10.70
N ILE A 429 -10.96 -16.96 -9.63
CA ILE A 429 -10.43 -16.17 -8.52
C ILE A 429 -10.14 -17.11 -7.35
N THR A 430 -8.92 -17.05 -6.82
CA THR A 430 -8.49 -17.88 -5.69
C THR A 430 -7.81 -17.05 -4.61
N ARG A 431 -8.19 -17.33 -3.36
CA ARG A 431 -7.50 -16.82 -2.17
C ARG A 431 -6.38 -17.78 -1.77
N VAL A 432 -5.17 -17.27 -1.61
CA VAL A 432 -3.96 -18.00 -1.27
C VAL A 432 -3.43 -17.50 0.08
N ASP A 433 -3.16 -18.43 0.99
CA ASP A 433 -2.51 -18.13 2.27
C ASP A 433 -1.06 -17.70 2.00
N PRO A 434 -0.63 -16.51 2.45
CA PRO A 434 0.72 -16.02 2.15
C PRO A 434 1.83 -16.67 2.98
N SER A 435 1.50 -17.33 4.08
CA SER A 435 2.44 -18.04 4.93
C SER A 435 2.75 -19.44 4.39
N THR A 436 1.72 -20.18 3.97
CA THR A 436 1.80 -21.58 3.52
C THR A 436 1.77 -21.75 2.00
N GLY A 437 1.25 -20.75 1.27
CA GLY A 437 0.94 -20.83 -0.16
C GLY A 437 -0.21 -21.77 -0.51
N GLN A 438 -0.96 -22.27 0.47
CA GLN A 438 -2.11 -23.11 0.20
C GLN A 438 -3.24 -22.29 -0.42
N SER A 439 -3.74 -22.75 -1.56
CA SER A 439 -4.98 -22.25 -2.14
C SER A 439 -6.15 -22.69 -1.26
N HIS A 440 -6.97 -21.73 -0.82
CA HIS A 440 -8.19 -22.01 -0.07
C HIS A 440 -9.34 -22.31 -1.03
N ARG A 441 -10.35 -21.44 -1.03
CA ARG A 441 -11.53 -21.50 -1.88
C ARG A 441 -11.25 -20.76 -3.18
N SER A 442 -11.90 -21.22 -4.24
CA SER A 442 -11.94 -20.53 -5.53
C SER A 442 -13.38 -20.28 -5.93
N VAL A 443 -13.60 -19.24 -6.73
CA VAL A 443 -14.86 -19.00 -7.43
C VAL A 443 -14.55 -18.75 -8.91
N THR A 444 -15.45 -19.18 -9.79
CA THR A 444 -15.36 -18.88 -11.22
C THR A 444 -16.38 -17.79 -11.56
N VAL A 445 -15.91 -16.77 -12.26
CA VAL A 445 -16.70 -15.63 -12.70
C VAL A 445 -16.63 -15.58 -14.22
N SER A 446 -17.78 -15.52 -14.88
CA SER A 446 -17.83 -15.34 -16.33
C SER A 446 -17.69 -13.86 -16.68
N GLY A 447 -16.97 -13.57 -17.76
CA GLY A 447 -16.79 -12.20 -18.26
C GLY A 447 -15.48 -12.06 -19.03
N ASP A 448 -15.21 -10.86 -19.50
CA ASP A 448 -13.94 -10.49 -20.11
C ASP A 448 -13.12 -9.70 -19.08
N LEU A 449 -12.43 -10.46 -18.21
CA LEU A 449 -11.88 -9.95 -16.95
C LEU A 449 -10.45 -9.42 -17.14
N HIS A 450 -10.14 -8.25 -16.56
CA HIS A 450 -8.85 -7.59 -16.79
C HIS A 450 -8.12 -7.20 -15.49
N GLY A 451 -8.78 -6.46 -14.60
CA GLY A 451 -8.20 -5.91 -13.37
C GLY A 451 -8.92 -6.43 -12.14
N MET A 452 -8.19 -6.52 -11.01
CA MET A 452 -8.75 -6.94 -9.73
C MET A 452 -8.31 -5.98 -8.61
N ALA A 453 -9.23 -5.66 -7.71
CA ALA A 453 -8.97 -4.96 -6.45
C ALA A 453 -9.73 -5.66 -5.32
N VAL A 454 -9.24 -5.53 -4.09
CA VAL A 454 -9.87 -6.14 -2.92
C VAL A 454 -9.98 -5.10 -1.82
N GLY A 455 -11.13 -5.05 -1.18
CA GLY A 455 -11.38 -4.21 -0.02
C GLY A 455 -12.87 -4.02 0.25
N GLY A 456 -13.17 -3.62 1.49
CA GLY A 456 -14.55 -3.45 1.95
C GLY A 456 -15.31 -4.76 2.15
N GLY A 457 -14.61 -5.89 2.27
CA GLY A 457 -15.22 -7.23 2.38
C GLY A 457 -15.51 -7.89 1.03
N TYR A 458 -15.02 -7.31 -0.07
CA TYR A 458 -15.30 -7.77 -1.43
C TYR A 458 -14.04 -7.79 -2.30
N VAL A 459 -14.08 -8.72 -3.26
CA VAL A 459 -13.22 -8.73 -4.45
C VAL A 459 -13.98 -8.06 -5.58
N TRP A 460 -13.34 -7.11 -6.23
CA TRP A 460 -13.86 -6.32 -7.34
C TRP A 460 -13.04 -6.64 -8.59
N VAL A 461 -13.71 -7.03 -9.67
CA VAL A 461 -13.04 -7.40 -10.92
C VAL A 461 -13.66 -6.61 -12.06
N THR A 462 -12.86 -6.01 -12.94
CA THR A 462 -13.39 -5.35 -14.14
C THR A 462 -13.89 -6.39 -15.14
N ASP A 463 -14.98 -6.08 -15.83
CA ASP A 463 -15.56 -6.94 -16.86
C ASP A 463 -15.87 -6.10 -18.10
N ALA A 464 -15.02 -6.25 -19.12
CA ALA A 464 -15.12 -5.51 -20.36
C ALA A 464 -16.37 -5.89 -21.17
N SER A 465 -16.81 -7.15 -21.08
CA SER A 465 -17.99 -7.64 -21.78
C SER A 465 -19.29 -7.05 -21.22
N ALA A 466 -19.31 -6.78 -19.91
CA ALA A 466 -20.43 -6.16 -19.21
C ALA A 466 -20.34 -4.62 -19.12
N ASN A 467 -19.23 -4.04 -19.57
CA ASN A 467 -18.86 -2.63 -19.35
C ASN A 467 -19.07 -2.20 -17.88
N GLY A 468 -18.49 -3.00 -16.98
CA GLY A 468 -18.87 -3.04 -15.58
C GLY A 468 -17.76 -3.54 -14.66
N ILE A 469 -18.15 -3.79 -13.42
CA ILE A 469 -17.36 -4.57 -12.48
C ILE A 469 -18.19 -5.72 -11.92
N GLN A 470 -17.53 -6.80 -11.55
CA GLN A 470 -18.09 -7.91 -10.81
C GLN A 470 -17.72 -7.73 -9.34
N ARG A 471 -18.72 -7.85 -8.47
CA ARG A 471 -18.55 -7.85 -7.01
C ARG A 471 -18.69 -9.26 -6.47
N ILE A 472 -17.68 -9.72 -5.75
CA ILE A 472 -17.61 -11.05 -5.14
C ILE A 472 -17.31 -10.88 -3.66
N SER A 473 -17.93 -11.67 -2.78
CA SER A 473 -17.59 -11.67 -1.34
C SER A 473 -16.19 -12.26 -1.11
N GLU A 474 -15.42 -11.72 -0.16
CA GLU A 474 -14.08 -12.23 0.16
C GLU A 474 -14.05 -13.68 0.70
N ASP A 475 -15.18 -14.19 1.18
CA ASP A 475 -15.30 -15.60 1.55
C ASP A 475 -15.42 -16.55 0.33
N LEU A 476 -15.52 -15.96 -0.88
CA LEU A 476 -15.76 -16.62 -2.16
C LEU A 476 -16.95 -17.60 -2.12
N GLY A 477 -17.91 -17.33 -1.24
CA GLY A 477 -19.07 -18.18 -1.00
C GLY A 477 -20.30 -17.83 -1.81
N SER A 478 -20.35 -16.60 -2.32
CA SER A 478 -21.48 -16.09 -3.09
C SER A 478 -21.14 -16.00 -4.57
N ALA A 479 -22.16 -16.09 -5.42
CA ALA A 479 -22.01 -15.81 -6.85
C ALA A 479 -21.63 -14.33 -7.07
N ALA A 480 -20.89 -14.07 -8.14
CA ALA A 480 -20.55 -12.71 -8.54
C ALA A 480 -21.82 -11.89 -8.82
N THR A 481 -21.83 -10.65 -8.36
CA THR A 481 -22.88 -9.67 -8.63
C THR A 481 -22.35 -8.65 -9.62
N PRO A 482 -22.87 -8.60 -10.86
CA PRO A 482 -22.50 -7.55 -11.81
C PRO A 482 -22.97 -6.18 -11.32
N ILE A 483 -22.11 -5.18 -11.49
CA ILE A 483 -22.38 -3.78 -11.17
C ILE A 483 -22.09 -2.95 -12.43
N PRO A 484 -23.12 -2.31 -13.02
CA PRO A 484 -22.94 -1.46 -14.19
C PRO A 484 -22.28 -0.15 -13.76
N VAL A 485 -21.22 0.28 -14.45
CA VAL A 485 -20.47 1.49 -14.06
C VAL A 485 -20.70 2.68 -14.99
N GLY A 486 -21.53 2.49 -16.03
CA GLY A 486 -21.87 3.50 -17.03
C GLY A 486 -21.23 3.20 -18.40
N GLN A 487 -21.69 3.88 -19.46
CA GLN A 487 -21.09 3.76 -20.78
C GLN A 487 -19.98 4.80 -20.96
N PHE A 488 -18.74 4.38 -20.71
CA PHE A 488 -17.55 5.18 -21.01
C PHE A 488 -16.86 4.68 -22.28
N ALA A 489 -16.00 5.52 -22.85
CA ALA A 489 -15.22 5.13 -24.02
C ALA A 489 -14.16 4.09 -23.63
N GLY A 490 -14.00 3.07 -24.47
CA GLY A 490 -13.08 1.96 -24.22
C GLY A 490 -13.62 0.96 -23.19
N ARG A 491 -12.75 0.00 -22.80
CA ARG A 491 -13.09 -1.06 -21.85
C ARG A 491 -12.53 -0.74 -20.45
N PRO A 492 -13.22 -1.14 -19.37
CA PRO A 492 -12.66 -1.07 -18.02
C PRO A 492 -11.44 -1.99 -17.92
N GLU A 493 -10.29 -1.43 -17.56
CA GLU A 493 -9.00 -2.13 -17.55
C GLU A 493 -8.39 -2.12 -16.15
N ALA A 494 -8.06 -0.93 -15.64
CA ALA A 494 -7.49 -0.77 -14.30
C ALA A 494 -8.57 -0.59 -13.23
N ILE A 495 -8.33 -1.09 -12.03
CA ILE A 495 -9.21 -0.92 -10.88
C ILE A 495 -8.41 -0.75 -9.59
N ALA A 496 -8.88 0.11 -8.70
CA ALA A 496 -8.37 0.25 -7.35
C ALA A 496 -9.52 0.44 -6.36
N TYR A 497 -9.35 -0.05 -5.13
CA TYR A 497 -10.27 0.18 -4.03
C TYR A 497 -9.62 1.15 -3.04
N ASP A 498 -10.36 2.19 -2.65
CA ASP A 498 -9.92 3.16 -1.64
C ASP A 498 -11.12 3.73 -0.87
N ASP A 499 -11.02 3.71 0.46
CA ASP A 499 -11.97 4.30 1.41
C ASP A 499 -13.47 4.13 1.06
N GLY A 500 -13.88 2.88 0.77
CA GLY A 500 -15.28 2.59 0.44
C GLY A 500 -15.71 2.93 -0.99
N ALA A 501 -14.82 3.45 -1.82
CA ALA A 501 -15.04 3.75 -3.23
C ALA A 501 -14.17 2.88 -4.14
N ILE A 502 -14.55 2.81 -5.41
CA ILE A 502 -13.83 2.09 -6.45
C ILE A 502 -13.44 3.06 -7.54
N LEU A 503 -12.17 3.04 -7.92
CA LEU A 503 -11.63 3.75 -9.07
C LEU A 503 -11.53 2.78 -10.23
N ILE A 504 -12.02 3.18 -11.40
CA ILE A 504 -12.04 2.35 -12.61
C ILE A 504 -11.47 3.16 -13.76
N GLY A 505 -10.43 2.64 -14.38
CA GLY A 505 -9.78 3.20 -15.55
C GLY A 505 -10.26 2.53 -16.81
N PHE A 506 -10.49 3.33 -17.85
CA PHE A 506 -10.93 2.85 -19.15
C PHE A 506 -9.86 3.09 -20.22
N THR A 507 -9.75 2.17 -21.18
CA THR A 507 -8.82 2.33 -22.31
C THR A 507 -9.11 3.56 -23.17
N GLY A 508 -10.34 4.10 -23.14
CA GLY A 508 -10.71 5.33 -23.82
C GLY A 508 -10.34 6.61 -23.07
N GLY A 509 -9.67 6.49 -21.93
CA GLY A 509 -9.08 7.61 -21.19
C GLY A 509 -9.94 8.25 -20.14
N THR A 510 -11.07 7.63 -19.80
CA THR A 510 -11.86 8.02 -18.64
C THR A 510 -11.34 7.31 -17.38
N LEU A 511 -11.27 8.03 -16.28
CA LEU A 511 -11.20 7.48 -14.92
C LEU A 511 -12.50 7.82 -14.19
N ALA A 512 -13.14 6.84 -13.59
CA ALA A 512 -14.35 7.02 -12.80
C ALA A 512 -14.12 6.60 -11.34
N LYS A 513 -14.50 7.46 -10.39
CA LYS A 513 -14.62 7.07 -8.98
C LYS A 513 -16.10 6.82 -8.67
N ILE A 514 -16.42 5.61 -8.22
CA ILE A 514 -17.79 5.19 -7.93
C ILE A 514 -17.95 4.77 -6.48
N ASN A 515 -19.15 4.98 -5.94
CA ASN A 515 -19.60 4.42 -4.68
C ASN A 515 -20.38 3.12 -4.96
N PRO A 516 -19.83 1.95 -4.61
CA PRO A 516 -20.45 0.65 -4.89
C PRO A 516 -21.56 0.26 -3.90
N SER A 517 -21.95 1.14 -2.96
CA SER A 517 -22.93 0.82 -1.90
C SER A 517 -24.29 0.36 -2.45
N ASN A 518 -24.68 0.83 -3.64
CA ASN A 518 -25.87 0.38 -4.35
C ASN A 518 -25.47 -0.37 -5.64
N PRO A 519 -25.49 -1.71 -5.64
CA PRO A 519 -25.01 -2.52 -6.78
C PRO A 519 -25.83 -2.33 -8.06
N SER A 520 -27.13 -2.03 -7.94
CA SER A 520 -28.01 -1.86 -9.10
C SER A 520 -27.88 -0.49 -9.75
N SER A 521 -27.32 0.48 -9.04
CA SER A 521 -27.16 1.86 -9.49
C SER A 521 -26.05 2.52 -8.68
N PRO A 522 -24.77 2.15 -8.91
CA PRO A 522 -23.67 2.75 -8.18
C PRO A 522 -23.63 4.24 -8.46
N ALA A 523 -23.38 5.03 -7.42
CA ALA A 523 -23.29 6.48 -7.59
C ALA A 523 -21.90 6.82 -8.12
N VAL A 524 -21.81 7.43 -9.30
CA VAL A 524 -20.57 8.03 -9.79
C VAL A 524 -20.29 9.26 -8.93
N ILE A 525 -19.16 9.24 -8.21
CA ILE A 525 -18.73 10.35 -7.34
C ILE A 525 -18.15 11.46 -8.21
N TRP A 526 -17.23 11.11 -9.11
CA TRP A 526 -16.67 11.99 -10.12
C TRP A 526 -16.07 11.18 -11.28
N THR A 527 -15.86 11.85 -12.41
CA THR A 527 -15.16 11.31 -13.59
C THR A 527 -14.06 12.28 -14.01
N HIS A 528 -12.97 11.75 -14.56
CA HIS A 528 -11.86 12.54 -15.08
C HIS A 528 -11.43 12.05 -16.47
N GLU A 529 -11.23 12.97 -17.41
CA GLU A 529 -10.68 12.69 -18.74
C GLU A 529 -9.14 12.77 -18.70
N ALA A 530 -8.50 11.61 -18.55
CA ALA A 530 -7.06 11.48 -18.40
C ALA A 530 -6.30 11.89 -19.68
N GLY A 531 -6.92 11.78 -20.86
CA GLY A 531 -6.27 12.06 -22.15
C GLY A 531 -5.15 11.08 -22.52
N VAL A 532 -5.09 9.96 -21.81
CA VAL A 532 -4.25 8.77 -22.03
C VAL A 532 -5.12 7.56 -21.72
N ASP A 533 -4.81 6.38 -22.27
CA ASP A 533 -5.45 5.15 -21.77
C ASP A 533 -5.22 5.03 -20.25
N VAL A 534 -6.07 4.31 -19.53
CA VAL A 534 -5.89 4.13 -18.07
C VAL A 534 -5.57 2.68 -17.77
N SER A 535 -4.33 2.30 -18.06
CA SER A 535 -3.83 0.93 -17.90
C SER A 535 -3.40 0.59 -16.46
N SER A 536 -3.12 1.60 -15.62
CA SER A 536 -2.72 1.41 -14.23
C SER A 536 -3.25 2.52 -13.33
N ILE A 537 -3.72 2.15 -12.14
CA ILE A 537 -4.19 3.07 -11.11
C ILE A 537 -3.61 2.65 -9.75
N THR A 538 -3.24 3.63 -8.94
CA THR A 538 -2.91 3.41 -7.53
C THR A 538 -3.35 4.63 -6.71
N VAL A 539 -3.69 4.40 -5.44
CA VAL A 539 -4.14 5.46 -4.52
C VAL A 539 -3.16 5.57 -3.36
N ASP A 540 -2.82 6.79 -3.00
CA ASP A 540 -2.10 7.06 -1.77
C ASP A 540 -2.62 8.30 -1.05
N ARG A 541 -3.21 8.08 0.12
CA ARG A 541 -3.85 9.10 0.95
C ARG A 541 -4.95 9.82 0.16
N SER A 542 -4.69 11.06 -0.25
CA SER A 542 -5.66 11.93 -0.94
C SER A 542 -5.32 12.11 -2.42
N THR A 543 -4.42 11.29 -2.97
CA THR A 543 -3.96 11.40 -4.35
C THR A 543 -4.16 10.08 -5.08
N VAL A 544 -4.87 10.16 -6.21
CA VAL A 544 -4.97 9.07 -7.18
C VAL A 544 -3.90 9.28 -8.24
N LEU A 545 -3.09 8.26 -8.51
CA LEU A 545 -2.15 8.26 -9.61
C LEU A 545 -2.60 7.27 -10.67
N LEU A 546 -2.56 7.72 -11.91
CA LEU A 546 -2.84 6.89 -13.07
C LEU A 546 -1.80 7.10 -14.16
N ALA A 547 -1.57 6.06 -14.94
CA ALA A 547 -0.73 6.12 -16.11
C ALA A 547 -1.32 5.25 -17.20
N GLY A 548 -0.93 5.61 -18.41
CA GLY A 548 -1.24 4.83 -19.58
C GLY A 548 -0.62 5.39 -20.84
N GLY A 549 -0.73 4.60 -21.90
CA GLY A 549 -0.28 4.89 -23.23
C GLY A 549 -1.12 5.97 -23.93
N PRO A 550 -0.69 6.37 -25.13
CA PRO A 550 -1.48 7.26 -25.96
C PRO A 550 -2.83 6.60 -26.27
N LEU A 551 -3.90 7.39 -26.27
CA LEU A 551 -5.20 6.93 -26.77
C LEU A 551 -5.02 6.45 -28.22
N GLU A 552 -5.50 5.25 -28.53
CA GLU A 552 -5.55 4.80 -29.93
C GLU A 552 -6.48 5.74 -30.70
N GLU A 553 -5.96 6.37 -31.77
CA GLU A 553 -6.82 7.10 -32.70
C GLU A 553 -7.74 6.08 -33.38
N GLY A 554 -9.05 6.24 -33.17
CA GLY A 554 -10.09 5.36 -33.72
C GLY A 554 -10.21 5.40 -35.24
#